data_AF-A0ABD0Y4J5-F1
#
_entry.id   AF-A0ABD0Y4J5-F1
#
_cell.length_a   1.000
_cell.length_b   1.000
_cell.length_c   1.000
_cell.angle_alpha   90.00
_cell.angle_beta   90.00
_cell.angle_gamma   90.00
#
_symmetry.space_group_name_H-M   'P 1'
#
loop_
_entity.id
_entity.type
_entity.pdbx_description
1 polymer ?
#
loop_
_entity_poly.entity_id
_entity_poly.type
_entity_poly.pdbx_seq_one_letter_code
_entity_poly.pdbx_strand_id
1 'polypeptide(L)'
;MSSLLLSTLNPLVVGTWLKQTFTEADKNGDGSLSISEVLQLLHKLNVNLPRQKVKQMFKEADTDDNQGTLGFEEFCSFYKMMSTRRDLYLLMLTYSNHKDHLDAADLARFLELEQKMTKVTKDHCLEIVNKFEPCPENQKQGVLGIDGFTNYMRSPAGDIFNPEHYEVMQDMTRPLCDYFIASSHNTYLMGDQLMSQSRVDMYAWVLQAGCRCVE
;
A
#
# COMPACT_ATOMS: atom_id res chain seq x y z
N MET A 1 -8.80 -5.27 -2.38
CA MET A 1 -9.00 -3.97 -3.06
C MET A 1 -9.32 -2.80 -2.12
N SER A 2 -9.72 -2.98 -0.86
CA SER A 2 -10.00 -1.83 0.04
C SER A 2 -8.78 -1.29 0.82
N SER A 3 -7.84 -2.16 1.26
CA SER A 3 -6.62 -1.71 1.98
C SER A 3 -5.60 -1.02 1.06
N LEU A 4 -5.86 -1.07 -0.25
CA LEU A 4 -5.11 -0.39 -1.30
C LEU A 4 -5.49 1.09 -1.44
N LEU A 5 -6.67 1.50 -0.97
CA LEU A 5 -7.14 2.87 -1.16
C LEU A 5 -6.70 3.85 -0.06
N LEU A 6 -6.26 3.37 1.12
CA LEU A 6 -6.04 4.26 2.28
C LEU A 6 -4.59 4.56 2.61
N SER A 7 -3.66 3.68 2.27
CA SER A 7 -2.23 3.96 2.50
C SER A 7 -1.65 5.01 1.54
N THR A 8 -2.41 5.43 0.54
CA THR A 8 -2.07 6.52 -0.38
C THR A 8 -2.82 7.82 -0.04
N LEU A 9 -3.73 7.80 0.94
CA LEU A 9 -4.50 8.97 1.34
C LEU A 9 -3.72 9.78 2.37
N ASN A 10 -3.68 11.09 2.15
CA ASN A 10 -3.12 12.09 3.07
C ASN A 10 -3.66 11.86 4.50
N PRO A 11 -2.87 12.02 5.58
CA PRO A 11 -3.32 11.81 6.98
C PRO A 11 -4.68 12.44 7.32
N LEU A 12 -4.96 13.63 6.76
CA LEU A 12 -6.27 14.28 6.91
C LEU A 12 -7.41 13.48 6.28
N VAL A 13 -7.18 12.91 5.10
CA VAL A 13 -8.14 12.09 4.36
C VAL A 13 -8.33 10.72 5.00
N VAL A 14 -7.29 10.14 5.62
CA VAL A 14 -7.41 8.90 6.40
C VAL A 14 -8.29 9.12 7.63
N GLY A 15 -8.10 10.23 8.36
CA GLY A 15 -8.96 10.58 9.50
C GLY A 15 -10.41 10.83 9.10
N THR A 16 -10.65 11.54 7.99
CA THR A 16 -12.01 11.76 7.46
C THR A 16 -12.64 10.46 6.98
N TRP A 17 -11.89 9.60 6.29
CA TRP A 17 -12.39 8.32 5.81
C TRP A 17 -12.69 7.35 6.94
N LEU A 18 -11.86 7.28 7.98
CA LEU A 18 -12.12 6.43 9.15
C LEU A 18 -13.39 6.86 9.86
N LYS A 19 -13.61 8.16 10.04
CA LYS A 19 -14.86 8.70 10.59
C LYS A 19 -16.06 8.34 9.72
N GLN A 20 -15.97 8.55 8.42
CA GLN A 20 -17.05 8.21 7.49
C GLN A 20 -17.35 6.70 7.51
N THR A 21 -16.32 5.87 7.51
CA THR A 21 -16.43 4.41 7.54
C THR A 21 -17.06 3.92 8.84
N PHE A 22 -16.69 4.53 9.97
CA PHE A 22 -17.31 4.27 11.27
C PHE A 22 -18.79 4.62 11.23
N THR A 23 -19.15 5.83 10.81
CA THR A 23 -20.56 6.27 10.71
C THR A 23 -21.37 5.44 9.73
N GLU A 24 -20.78 4.96 8.63
CA GLU A 24 -21.46 4.06 7.69
C GLU A 24 -21.65 2.64 8.24
N ALA A 25 -20.76 2.20 9.13
CA ALA A 25 -20.78 0.89 9.75
C ALA A 25 -21.75 0.83 10.94
N ASP A 26 -21.89 1.92 11.68
CA ASP A 26 -22.87 2.10 12.77
C ASP A 26 -24.29 2.17 12.18
N LYS A 27 -24.98 1.02 12.17
CA LYS A 27 -26.29 0.88 11.51
C LYS A 27 -27.43 1.26 12.44
N ASN A 28 -27.26 1.03 13.73
CA ASN A 28 -28.26 1.36 14.74
C ASN A 28 -28.11 2.83 15.22
N GLY A 29 -27.01 3.50 14.89
CA GLY A 29 -26.76 4.91 15.21
C GLY A 29 -26.47 5.13 16.70
N ASP A 30 -25.96 4.11 17.39
CA ASP A 30 -25.71 4.17 18.84
C ASP A 30 -24.37 4.84 19.18
N GLY A 31 -23.58 5.22 18.17
CA GLY A 31 -22.29 5.87 18.34
C GLY A 31 -21.15 4.90 18.63
N SER A 32 -21.39 3.60 18.52
CA SER A 32 -20.44 2.51 18.74
C SER A 32 -20.62 1.42 17.68
N LEU A 33 -19.67 0.48 17.59
CA LEU A 33 -19.77 -0.65 16.66
C LEU A 33 -19.87 -1.96 17.42
N SER A 34 -20.97 -2.68 17.22
CA SER A 34 -21.10 -4.06 17.66
C SER A 34 -20.23 -5.01 16.82
N ILE A 35 -19.93 -6.20 17.36
CA ILE A 35 -19.21 -7.25 16.61
C ILE A 35 -19.89 -7.62 15.28
N SER A 36 -21.21 -7.53 15.21
CA SER A 36 -22.00 -7.81 14.01
C SER A 36 -21.75 -6.76 12.93
N GLU A 37 -21.71 -5.48 13.31
CA GLU A 37 -21.42 -4.36 12.40
C GLU A 37 -19.97 -4.39 11.92
N VAL A 38 -19.02 -4.70 12.82
CA VAL A 38 -17.62 -4.92 12.43
C VAL A 38 -17.48 -6.05 11.41
N LEU A 39 -18.18 -7.18 11.59
CA LEU A 39 -18.13 -8.28 10.62
C LEU A 39 -18.71 -7.89 9.26
N GLN A 40 -19.80 -7.12 9.23
CA GLN A 40 -20.37 -6.61 7.97
C GLN A 40 -19.44 -5.59 7.30
N LEU A 41 -18.81 -4.73 8.08
CA LEU A 41 -17.82 -3.77 7.60
C LEU A 41 -16.64 -4.49 6.96
N LEU A 42 -16.08 -5.53 7.59
CA LEU A 42 -14.98 -6.31 7.01
C LEU A 42 -15.35 -6.93 5.66
N HIS A 43 -16.58 -7.44 5.54
CA HIS A 43 -17.08 -7.96 4.27
C HIS A 43 -17.20 -6.84 3.21
N LYS A 44 -17.70 -5.66 3.58
CA LYS A 44 -17.77 -4.49 2.69
C LYS A 44 -16.38 -4.00 2.25
N LEU A 45 -15.41 -4.07 3.16
CA LEU A 45 -14.01 -3.79 2.89
C LEU A 45 -13.33 -4.96 2.18
N ASN A 46 -13.99 -6.05 1.81
CA ASN A 46 -13.35 -7.18 1.13
C ASN A 46 -12.11 -7.71 1.90
N VAL A 47 -12.18 -7.67 3.24
CA VAL A 47 -11.19 -8.21 4.17
C VAL A 47 -11.65 -9.60 4.60
N ASN A 48 -10.88 -10.62 4.24
CA ASN A 48 -11.22 -12.00 4.55
C ASN A 48 -10.41 -12.49 5.76
N LEU A 49 -11.00 -12.41 6.96
CA LEU A 49 -10.42 -12.91 8.20
C LEU A 49 -11.35 -13.95 8.83
N PRO A 50 -10.81 -15.04 9.43
CA PRO A 50 -11.62 -15.99 10.17
C PRO A 50 -12.38 -15.28 11.30
N ARG A 51 -13.67 -15.61 11.46
CA ARG A 51 -14.54 -15.02 12.50
C ARG A 51 -13.93 -15.07 13.91
N GLN A 52 -13.21 -16.15 14.24
CA GLN A 52 -12.52 -16.27 15.53
C GLN A 52 -11.43 -15.22 15.71
N LYS A 53 -10.66 -14.92 14.65
CA LYS A 53 -9.61 -13.91 14.70
C LYS A 53 -10.21 -12.51 14.85
N VAL A 54 -11.30 -12.22 14.13
CA VAL A 54 -12.03 -10.95 14.27
C VAL A 54 -12.52 -10.74 15.71
N LYS A 55 -13.13 -11.77 16.31
CA LYS A 55 -13.59 -11.71 17.71
C LYS A 55 -12.44 -11.50 18.71
N GLN A 56 -11.28 -12.13 18.46
CA GLN A 56 -10.10 -11.91 19.30
C GLN A 56 -9.63 -10.47 19.21
N MET A 57 -9.46 -9.94 17.99
CA MET A 57 -8.99 -8.57 17.77
C MET A 57 -9.99 -7.53 18.29
N PHE A 58 -11.28 -7.83 18.22
CA PHE A 58 -12.33 -6.99 18.81
C PHE A 58 -12.11 -6.86 20.32
N LYS A 59 -11.93 -7.98 21.02
CA LYS A 59 -11.64 -7.98 22.46
C LYS A 59 -10.32 -7.32 22.83
N GLU A 60 -9.32 -7.37 21.95
CA GLU A 60 -8.04 -6.68 22.16
C GLU A 60 -8.17 -5.15 21.99
N ALA A 61 -9.15 -4.68 21.20
CA ALA A 61 -9.41 -3.25 20.97
C ALA A 61 -10.40 -2.63 21.97
N ASP A 62 -11.35 -3.44 22.45
CA ASP A 62 -12.39 -3.12 23.42
C ASP A 62 -11.79 -3.00 24.83
N THR A 63 -11.27 -1.82 25.14
CA THR A 63 -10.47 -1.54 26.35
C THR A 63 -11.16 -0.61 27.32
N ASP A 64 -12.31 -0.06 26.94
CA ASP A 64 -13.13 0.79 27.79
C ASP A 64 -13.96 0.00 28.82
N ASP A 65 -14.65 0.75 29.68
CA ASP A 65 -15.53 0.17 30.70
C ASP A 65 -16.84 -0.40 30.12
N ASN A 66 -17.17 -0.09 28.85
CA ASN A 66 -18.40 -0.47 28.16
C ASN A 66 -18.17 -1.60 27.15
N GLN A 67 -17.76 -2.73 27.71
CA GLN A 67 -17.42 -3.95 26.98
C GLN A 67 -18.54 -4.45 26.07
N GLY A 68 -18.18 -4.87 24.86
CA GLY A 68 -19.07 -5.47 23.85
C GLY A 68 -19.33 -4.60 22.63
N THR A 69 -18.81 -3.37 22.62
CA THR A 69 -18.93 -2.39 21.54
C THR A 69 -17.59 -1.69 21.32
N LEU A 70 -17.31 -1.17 20.13
CA LEU A 70 -16.14 -0.34 19.88
C LEU A 70 -16.55 1.11 19.67
N GLY A 71 -16.06 2.01 20.52
CA GLY A 71 -16.10 3.45 20.24
C GLY A 71 -15.21 3.82 19.05
N PHE A 72 -15.25 5.09 18.61
CA PHE A 72 -14.46 5.52 17.45
C PHE A 72 -12.94 5.32 17.62
N GLU A 73 -12.41 5.60 18.81
CA GLU A 73 -10.97 5.43 19.10
C GLU A 73 -10.56 3.95 19.12
N GLU A 74 -11.39 3.09 19.72
CA GLU A 74 -11.17 1.64 19.74
C GLU A 74 -11.34 1.02 18.35
N PHE A 75 -12.28 1.52 17.55
CA PHE A 75 -12.41 1.15 16.14
C PHE A 75 -11.14 1.51 15.35
N CYS A 76 -10.54 2.67 15.61
CA CYS A 76 -9.27 3.06 15.01
C CYS A 76 -8.15 2.08 15.42
N SER A 77 -8.08 1.67 16.68
CA SER A 77 -7.14 0.65 17.17
C SER A 77 -7.38 -0.72 16.53
N PHE A 78 -8.64 -1.17 16.48
CA PHE A 78 -9.05 -2.40 15.79
C PHE A 78 -8.64 -2.37 14.31
N TYR A 79 -8.92 -1.27 13.62
CA TYR A 79 -8.59 -1.06 12.22
C TYR A 79 -7.07 -1.12 11.99
N LYS A 80 -6.28 -0.50 12.88
CA LYS A 80 -4.81 -0.59 12.84
C LYS A 80 -4.34 -2.03 13.02
N MET A 81 -4.81 -2.75 14.03
CA MET A 81 -4.38 -4.13 14.28
C MET A 81 -4.62 -5.07 13.09
N MET A 82 -5.70 -4.87 12.32
CA MET A 82 -5.96 -5.66 11.11
C MET A 82 -5.19 -5.20 9.88
N SER A 83 -4.79 -3.93 9.83
CA SER A 83 -4.13 -3.34 8.68
C SER A 83 -2.60 -3.42 8.78
N THR A 84 -2.07 -3.58 9.99
CA THR A 84 -0.63 -3.74 10.22
C THR A 84 -0.14 -5.05 9.64
N ARG A 85 0.73 -4.93 8.64
CA ARG A 85 1.40 -6.05 7.99
C ARG A 85 2.45 -6.63 8.95
N ARG A 86 2.21 -7.86 9.42
CA ARG A 86 3.07 -8.55 10.41
C ARG A 86 4.52 -8.66 9.94
N ASP A 87 4.73 -8.91 8.66
CA ASP A 87 6.05 -8.98 8.03
C ASP A 87 6.79 -7.65 8.11
N LEU A 88 6.12 -6.53 7.81
CA LEU A 88 6.71 -5.18 7.95
C LEU A 88 7.01 -4.83 9.41
N TYR A 89 6.13 -5.21 10.33
CA TYR A 89 6.35 -4.99 11.76
C TYR A 89 7.56 -5.78 12.30
N LEU A 90 7.70 -7.05 11.90
CA LEU A 90 8.86 -7.86 12.28
C LEU A 90 10.15 -7.29 11.70
N LEU A 91 10.12 -6.85 10.44
CA LEU A 91 11.26 -6.21 9.79
C LEU A 91 11.68 -4.93 10.54
N MET A 92 10.70 -4.08 10.90
CA MET A 92 10.94 -2.89 11.70
C MET A 92 11.61 -3.25 13.04
N LEU A 93 11.07 -4.22 13.77
CA LEU A 93 11.63 -4.69 15.04
C LEU A 93 13.07 -5.22 14.91
N THR A 94 13.37 -5.92 13.81
CA THR A 94 14.71 -6.44 13.53
C THR A 94 15.72 -5.30 13.38
N TYR A 95 15.36 -4.24 12.64
CA TYR A 95 16.27 -3.13 12.37
C TYR A 95 16.29 -2.06 13.47
N SER A 96 15.23 -1.96 14.28
CA SER A 96 15.10 -1.03 15.40
C SER A 96 15.69 -1.53 16.72
N ASN A 97 16.28 -2.74 16.75
CA ASN A 97 16.72 -3.40 17.97
C ASN A 97 15.58 -3.50 19.01
N HIS A 98 14.41 -3.96 18.58
CA HIS A 98 13.20 -4.14 19.39
C HIS A 98 12.52 -2.86 19.90
N LYS A 99 12.87 -1.69 19.37
CA LYS A 99 12.07 -0.46 19.55
C LYS A 99 10.81 -0.51 18.69
N ASP A 100 9.80 0.24 19.08
CA ASP A 100 8.53 0.43 18.34
C ASP A 100 8.62 1.44 17.19
N HIS A 101 9.81 1.98 16.92
CA HIS A 101 10.11 2.95 15.86
C HIS A 101 11.54 2.77 15.33
N LEU A 102 11.81 3.28 14.13
CA LEU A 102 13.15 3.39 13.54
C LEU A 102 13.64 4.83 13.69
N ASP A 103 14.84 5.01 14.25
CA ASP A 103 15.53 6.30 14.13
C ASP A 103 16.25 6.42 12.76
N ALA A 104 16.81 7.59 12.47
CA ALA A 104 17.51 7.81 11.20
C ALA A 104 18.69 6.84 10.97
N ALA A 105 19.35 6.36 12.02
CA ALA A 105 20.45 5.40 11.88
C ALA A 105 19.91 3.98 11.63
N ASP A 106 18.82 3.59 12.30
CA ASP A 106 18.13 2.33 12.06
C ASP A 106 17.59 2.27 10.63
N LEU A 107 16.96 3.36 10.17
CA LEU A 107 16.44 3.48 8.81
C LEU A 107 17.58 3.42 7.78
N ALA A 108 18.70 4.09 8.02
CA ALA A 108 19.86 4.01 7.13
C ALA A 108 20.36 2.56 6.98
N ARG A 109 20.49 1.83 8.09
CA ARG A 109 20.88 0.41 8.07
C ARG A 109 19.89 -0.44 7.28
N PHE A 110 18.59 -0.21 7.44
CA PHE A 110 17.56 -0.90 6.66
C PHE A 110 17.71 -0.66 5.15
N LEU A 111 17.91 0.60 4.74
CA LEU A 111 18.05 0.97 3.33
C LEU A 111 19.32 0.38 2.71
N GLU A 112 20.43 0.36 3.44
CA GLU A 112 21.70 -0.19 2.95
C GLU A 112 21.70 -1.72 2.92
N LEU A 113 21.24 -2.36 4.00
CA LEU A 113 21.36 -3.81 4.16
C LEU A 113 20.21 -4.57 3.49
N GLU A 114 18.97 -4.10 3.62
CA GLU A 114 17.80 -4.78 3.07
C GLU A 114 17.47 -4.29 1.67
N GLN A 115 17.39 -2.96 1.46
CA GLN A 115 17.04 -2.37 0.16
C GLN A 115 18.23 -2.23 -0.80
N LYS A 116 19.46 -2.55 -0.34
CA LYS A 116 20.70 -2.49 -1.12
C LYS A 116 20.99 -1.12 -1.74
N MET A 117 20.49 -0.06 -1.12
CA MET A 117 20.76 1.31 -1.55
C MET A 117 22.22 1.66 -1.25
N THR A 118 22.84 2.43 -2.14
CA THR A 118 24.21 2.91 -1.95
C THR A 118 24.21 4.37 -1.52
N LYS A 119 25.19 4.74 -0.67
CA LYS A 119 25.41 6.13 -0.21
C LYS A 119 24.20 6.75 0.50
N VAL A 120 23.56 6.00 1.39
CA VAL A 120 22.43 6.51 2.18
C VAL A 120 22.94 7.56 3.16
N THR A 121 22.44 8.78 3.05
CA THR A 121 22.80 9.88 3.95
C THR A 121 21.77 10.04 5.05
N LYS A 122 22.20 10.60 6.19
CA LYS A 122 21.28 10.94 7.29
C LYS A 122 20.17 11.90 6.83
N ASP A 123 20.50 12.85 5.98
CA ASP A 123 19.54 13.82 5.44
C ASP A 123 18.46 13.12 4.61
N HIS A 124 18.83 12.14 3.79
CA HIS A 124 17.87 11.33 3.04
C HIS A 124 16.91 10.55 3.97
N CYS A 125 17.42 9.99 5.07
CA CYS A 125 16.57 9.33 6.06
C CYS A 125 15.58 10.32 6.71
N LEU A 126 16.02 11.54 7.01
CA LEU A 126 15.14 12.58 7.58
C LEU A 126 14.10 13.06 6.56
N GLU A 127 14.44 13.14 5.27
CA GLU A 127 13.48 13.42 4.20
C GLU A 127 12.39 12.35 4.13
N ILE A 128 12.76 11.06 4.25
CA ILE A 128 11.81 9.95 4.32
C ILE A 128 10.90 10.13 5.53
N VAL A 129 11.45 10.39 6.72
CA VAL A 129 10.65 10.61 7.94
C VAL A 129 9.66 11.75 7.74
N ASN A 130 10.13 12.91 7.28
CA ASN A 130 9.28 14.08 7.08
C ASN A 130 8.17 13.86 6.04
N LYS A 131 8.42 13.02 5.03
CA LYS A 131 7.47 12.74 3.95
C LYS A 131 6.43 11.68 4.32
N PHE A 132 6.83 10.64 5.04
CA PHE A 132 6.01 9.43 5.21
C PHE A 132 5.47 9.21 6.63
N GLU A 133 6.11 9.77 7.65
CA GLU A 133 5.64 9.65 9.04
C GLU A 133 4.38 10.49 9.25
N PRO A 134 3.25 9.90 9.70
CA PRO A 134 2.01 10.66 9.89
C PRO A 134 1.96 11.47 11.20
N CYS A 135 2.73 11.07 12.23
CA CYS A 135 2.70 11.70 13.54
C CYS A 135 3.67 12.91 13.62
N PRO A 136 3.19 14.14 13.87
CA PRO A 136 4.05 15.32 13.94
C PRO A 136 5.11 15.27 15.06
N GLU A 137 4.80 14.63 16.18
CA GLU A 137 5.72 14.43 17.29
C GLU A 137 6.90 13.53 16.87
N ASN A 138 6.60 12.44 16.16
CA ASN A 138 7.61 11.53 15.61
C ASN A 138 8.46 12.21 14.53
N GLN A 139 7.84 13.02 13.66
CA GLN A 139 8.56 13.82 12.67
C GLN A 139 9.58 14.77 13.34
N LYS A 140 9.18 15.48 14.40
CA LYS A 140 10.08 16.37 15.15
C LYS A 140 11.23 15.63 15.82
N GLN A 141 10.99 14.41 16.26
CA GLN A 141 12.01 13.54 16.85
C GLN A 141 12.90 12.86 15.79
N GLY A 142 12.52 12.92 14.51
CA GLY A 142 13.24 12.26 13.43
C GLY A 142 13.12 10.74 13.46
N VAL A 143 11.98 10.23 13.93
CA VAL A 143 11.71 8.78 14.04
C VAL A 143 10.56 8.38 13.12
N LEU A 144 10.63 7.14 12.61
CA LEU A 144 9.64 6.53 11.72
C LEU A 144 8.93 5.40 12.46
N GLY A 145 7.63 5.55 12.71
CA GLY A 145 6.79 4.52 13.30
C GLY A 145 6.35 3.47 12.27
N ILE A 146 5.61 2.45 12.73
CA ILE A 146 5.10 1.38 11.84
C ILE A 146 4.23 1.90 10.70
N ASP A 147 3.43 2.95 10.96
CA ASP A 147 2.57 3.57 9.95
C ASP A 147 3.42 4.28 8.88
N GLY A 148 4.42 5.07 9.30
CA GLY A 148 5.36 5.72 8.39
C GLY A 148 6.20 4.74 7.58
N PHE A 149 6.68 3.67 8.23
CA PHE A 149 7.43 2.61 7.56
C PHE A 149 6.57 1.87 6.52
N THR A 150 5.32 1.59 6.85
CA THR A 150 4.35 0.99 5.92
C THR A 150 4.08 1.90 4.72
N ASN A 151 3.95 3.20 4.95
CA ASN A 151 3.76 4.19 3.87
C ASN A 151 4.98 4.27 2.96
N TYR A 152 6.20 4.27 3.53
CA TYR A 152 7.44 4.27 2.76
C TYR A 152 7.54 3.03 1.86
N MET A 153 7.34 1.83 2.42
CA MET A 153 7.44 0.56 1.69
C MET A 153 6.40 0.39 0.58
N ARG A 154 5.32 1.17 0.61
CA ARG A 154 4.28 1.20 -0.45
C ARG A 154 4.46 2.35 -1.43
N SER A 155 5.39 3.25 -1.16
CA SER A 155 5.70 4.36 -2.06
C SER A 155 6.43 3.85 -3.30
N PRO A 156 6.56 4.67 -4.36
CA PRO A 156 7.38 4.30 -5.53
C PRO A 156 8.83 3.95 -5.19
N ALA A 157 9.37 4.42 -4.05
CA ALA A 157 10.71 4.04 -3.60
C ALA A 157 10.80 2.56 -3.16
N GLY A 158 9.67 1.93 -2.83
CA GLY A 158 9.56 0.51 -2.53
C GLY A 158 9.02 -0.32 -3.69
N ASP A 159 8.90 0.25 -4.90
CA ASP A 159 8.48 -0.52 -6.07
C ASP A 159 9.57 -1.52 -6.47
N ILE A 160 9.14 -2.69 -6.94
CA ILE A 160 10.05 -3.72 -7.45
C ILE A 160 10.71 -3.29 -8.77
N PHE A 161 10.05 -2.39 -9.51
CA PHE A 161 10.58 -1.83 -10.73
C PHE A 161 11.53 -0.67 -10.43
N ASN A 162 12.70 -0.68 -11.06
CA ASN A 162 13.64 0.44 -10.97
C ASN A 162 13.01 1.70 -11.59
N PRO A 163 12.81 2.79 -10.83
CA PRO A 163 12.24 4.03 -11.35
C PRO A 163 13.04 4.64 -12.52
N GLU A 164 14.34 4.39 -12.60
CA GLU A 164 15.18 4.84 -13.73
C GLU A 164 14.76 4.20 -15.06
N HIS A 165 14.05 3.07 -15.02
CA HIS A 165 13.56 2.34 -16.20
C HIS A 165 12.17 2.80 -16.65
N TYR A 166 11.57 3.79 -15.96
CA TYR A 166 10.28 4.38 -16.39
C TYR A 166 10.45 5.31 -17.59
N GLU A 167 11.68 5.78 -17.85
CA GLU A 167 12.03 6.56 -19.02
C GLU A 167 12.96 5.76 -19.95
N VAL A 168 13.11 6.25 -21.17
CA VAL A 168 14.02 5.65 -22.16
C VAL A 168 15.47 5.93 -21.72
N MET A 169 16.07 4.95 -21.07
CA MET A 169 17.45 5.01 -20.55
C MET A 169 18.48 4.34 -21.48
N GLN A 170 18.01 3.58 -22.47
CA GLN A 170 18.88 2.89 -23.42
C GLN A 170 19.36 3.86 -24.49
N ASP A 171 20.54 3.59 -25.05
CA ASP A 171 21.03 4.30 -26.22
C ASP A 171 20.15 3.96 -27.43
N MET A 172 19.29 4.91 -27.85
CA MET A 172 18.37 4.75 -28.99
C MET A 172 18.98 5.15 -30.33
N THR A 173 20.30 5.31 -30.43
CA THR A 173 21.00 5.72 -31.66
C THR A 173 21.60 4.56 -32.45
N ARG A 174 21.60 3.34 -31.87
CA ARG A 174 22.09 2.12 -32.53
C ARG A 174 21.18 1.66 -33.67
N PRO A 175 21.66 0.79 -34.58
CA PRO A 175 20.84 0.20 -35.64
C PRO A 175 19.66 -0.62 -35.09
N LEU A 176 18.56 -0.72 -35.85
CA LEU A 176 17.34 -1.43 -35.43
C LEU A 176 17.57 -2.90 -35.04
N CYS A 177 18.57 -3.57 -35.62
CA CYS A 177 18.90 -4.97 -35.31
C CYS A 177 19.45 -5.18 -33.90
N ASP A 178 19.79 -4.11 -33.18
CA ASP A 178 20.34 -4.18 -31.82
C ASP A 178 19.24 -4.15 -30.73
N TYR A 179 17.97 -4.00 -31.13
CA TYR A 179 16.84 -3.88 -30.19
C TYR A 179 15.82 -4.99 -30.35
N PHE A 180 15.20 -5.36 -29.24
CA PHE A 180 13.95 -6.11 -29.27
C PHE A 180 12.78 -5.16 -29.56
N ILE A 181 11.97 -5.50 -30.57
CA ILE A 181 10.82 -4.69 -30.99
C ILE A 181 9.54 -5.41 -30.61
N ALA A 182 8.72 -4.76 -29.77
CA ALA A 182 7.39 -5.25 -29.43
C ALA A 182 6.53 -5.36 -30.70
N SER A 183 6.14 -6.58 -31.07
CA SER A 183 5.50 -6.89 -32.34
C SER A 183 4.22 -7.70 -32.13
N SER A 184 3.19 -7.42 -32.92
CA SER A 184 1.89 -8.10 -32.88
C SER A 184 1.63 -8.78 -34.22
N HIS A 185 1.17 -10.03 -34.16
CA HIS A 185 0.82 -10.85 -35.33
C HIS A 185 -0.70 -10.98 -35.41
N ASN A 186 -1.27 -10.88 -36.61
CA ASN A 186 -2.72 -10.80 -36.85
C ASN A 186 -3.40 -9.79 -35.91
N THR A 187 -2.94 -8.54 -35.92
CA THR A 187 -3.32 -7.51 -34.93
C THR A 187 -4.82 -7.26 -34.91
N TYR A 188 -5.52 -7.47 -36.02
CA TYR A 188 -6.95 -7.26 -36.15
C TYR A 188 -7.81 -8.26 -35.34
N LEU A 189 -7.31 -9.43 -34.93
CA LEU A 189 -8.10 -10.46 -34.28
C LEU A 189 -8.34 -10.18 -32.78
N MET A 190 -9.60 -10.35 -32.33
CA MET A 190 -9.98 -10.23 -30.92
C MET A 190 -9.73 -11.51 -30.10
N GLY A 191 -9.50 -12.64 -30.75
CA GLY A 191 -9.47 -13.95 -30.09
C GLY A 191 -8.81 -15.02 -30.94
N ASP A 192 -9.46 -16.19 -31.06
CA ASP A 192 -8.90 -17.33 -31.78
C ASP A 192 -8.75 -17.07 -33.30
N GLN A 193 -7.91 -17.88 -33.94
CA GLN A 193 -7.52 -17.71 -35.33
C GLN A 193 -8.61 -18.06 -36.36
N LEU A 194 -9.71 -18.73 -35.95
CA LEU A 194 -10.67 -19.32 -36.90
C LEU A 194 -12.05 -18.65 -36.83
N MET A 195 -12.54 -18.35 -35.62
CA MET A 195 -13.92 -17.95 -35.35
C MET A 195 -14.03 -16.55 -34.75
N SER A 196 -12.92 -15.96 -34.32
CA SER A 196 -12.95 -14.64 -33.72
C SER A 196 -13.14 -13.53 -34.75
N GLN A 197 -13.65 -12.40 -34.28
CA GLN A 197 -13.95 -11.25 -35.13
C GLN A 197 -12.71 -10.37 -35.32
N SER A 198 -12.61 -9.77 -36.50
CA SER A 198 -11.64 -8.73 -36.81
C SER A 198 -12.17 -7.35 -36.42
N ARG A 199 -11.39 -6.55 -35.70
CA ARG A 199 -11.76 -5.17 -35.31
C ARG A 199 -10.61 -4.20 -35.52
N VAL A 200 -10.95 -3.01 -36.04
CA VAL A 200 -10.00 -1.91 -36.23
C VAL A 200 -9.50 -1.38 -34.88
N ASP A 201 -10.35 -1.40 -33.85
CA ASP A 201 -10.01 -0.94 -32.50
C ASP A 201 -8.82 -1.69 -31.88
N MET A 202 -8.53 -2.91 -32.34
CA MET A 202 -7.38 -3.69 -31.87
C MET A 202 -6.05 -3.03 -32.21
N TYR A 203 -5.93 -2.39 -33.37
CA TYR A 203 -4.73 -1.64 -33.74
C TYR A 203 -4.48 -0.48 -32.78
N ALA A 204 -5.53 0.26 -32.41
CA ALA A 204 -5.42 1.35 -31.44
C ALA A 204 -4.96 0.82 -30.07
N TRP A 205 -5.54 -0.30 -29.63
CA TRP A 205 -5.22 -0.90 -28.34
C TRP A 205 -3.76 -1.39 -28.27
N VAL A 206 -3.26 -2.14 -29.26
CA VAL A 206 -1.88 -2.63 -29.22
C VAL A 206 -0.84 -1.52 -29.34
N LEU A 207 -1.12 -0.46 -30.11
CA LEU A 207 -0.22 0.69 -30.24
C LEU A 207 -0.13 1.48 -28.92
N GLN A 208 -1.27 1.64 -28.22
CA GLN A 208 -1.33 2.24 -26.88
C GLN A 208 -0.62 1.38 -25.84
N ALA A 209 -0.67 0.05 -25.97
CA ALA A 209 0.07 -0.89 -25.12
C ALA A 209 1.58 -0.92 -25.41
N GLY A 210 2.08 -0.15 -26.38
CA GLY A 210 3.51 -0.01 -26.68
C GLY A 210 4.02 -0.87 -27.83
N CYS A 211 3.16 -1.56 -28.57
CA CYS A 211 3.55 -2.30 -29.77
C CYS A 211 4.07 -1.36 -30.87
N ARG A 212 5.10 -1.78 -31.61
CA ARG A 212 5.77 -0.97 -32.65
C ARG A 212 5.82 -1.64 -34.02
N CYS A 213 5.35 -2.88 -34.13
CA CYS A 213 5.17 -3.60 -35.39
C CYS A 213 3.81 -4.31 -35.36
N VAL A 214 2.96 -4.03 -36.34
CA VAL A 214 1.59 -4.56 -36.43
C VAL A 214 1.35 -5.19 -37.79
N GLU A 215 0.45 -6.17 -37.83
CA GLU A 215 0.05 -6.94 -39.03
C GLU A 215 -1.45 -6.84 -39.29
#